data_AF-A0A9D3ZJX5-F1
#
_entry.id   AF-A0A9D3ZJX5-F1
#
_cell.length_a   1.000
_cell.length_b   1.000
_cell.length_c   1.000
_cell.angle_alpha   90.00
_cell.angle_beta   90.00
_cell.angle_gamma   90.00
#
_symmetry.space_group_name_H-M   'P 1'
#
loop_
_entity.id
_entity.type
_entity.pdbx_description
1 polymer ?
#
loop_
_entity_poly.entity_id
_entity_poly.type
_entity_poly.pdbx_seq_one_letter_code
_entity_poly.pdbx_strand_id
1 'polypeptide(L)'
;MQYGDVQQLSNDYLSLYFGAHAKFKFLDDDEDDHNLQPPTSVVEQRDADLIYFLEKKMLCCVGPTQVTTFEIHYGKLAQYGMKHVLSFANICNAGIRTEQMVEASAEACAGIHSNH
;
A
#
# COMPACT_ATOMS: atom_id res chain seq x y z
N MET A 1 13.53 4.93 3.06
CA MET A 1 13.46 4.77 4.53
C MET A 1 14.09 3.42 4.89
N GLN A 2 14.93 3.36 5.90
CA GLN A 2 15.51 2.12 6.43
C GLN A 2 15.05 1.97 7.88
N TYR A 3 14.73 0.74 8.29
CA TYR A 3 14.18 0.45 9.61
C TYR A 3 14.83 -0.82 10.16
N GLY A 4 14.90 -0.95 11.48
CA GLY A 4 15.55 -2.10 12.14
C GLY A 4 17.06 -1.92 12.32
N ASP A 5 17.81 -3.03 12.38
CA ASP A 5 19.26 -3.01 12.58
C ASP A 5 20.00 -2.71 11.26
N VAL A 6 19.97 -1.44 10.89
CA VAL A 6 20.54 -0.94 9.63
C VAL A 6 22.06 -1.09 9.62
N GLN A 7 22.74 -0.91 10.77
CA GLN A 7 24.21 -0.86 10.80
C GLN A 7 24.84 -2.24 10.60
N GLN A 8 24.20 -3.30 11.06
CA GLN A 8 24.66 -4.66 10.77
C GLN A 8 24.21 -5.11 9.39
N LEU A 9 22.91 -5.04 9.11
CA LEU A 9 22.33 -5.68 7.92
C LEU A 9 22.66 -4.94 6.61
N SER A 10 22.90 -3.64 6.65
CA SER A 10 23.23 -2.86 5.44
C SER A 10 24.67 -3.05 4.98
N ASN A 11 25.58 -3.49 5.87
CA ASN A 11 27.00 -3.69 5.55
C ASN A 11 27.30 -5.14 5.13
N ASP A 12 26.35 -6.04 5.24
CA ASP A 12 26.47 -7.42 4.79
C ASP A 12 26.48 -7.52 3.25
N TYR A 13 27.08 -8.59 2.74
CA TYR A 13 27.02 -8.90 1.31
C TYR A 13 25.59 -9.29 0.91
N LEU A 14 25.05 -8.64 -0.14
CA LEU A 14 23.72 -8.96 -0.70
C LEU A 14 23.55 -10.44 -1.09
N SER A 15 24.65 -11.12 -1.44
CA SER A 15 24.65 -12.55 -1.75
C SER A 15 24.21 -13.44 -0.58
N LEU A 16 24.30 -12.95 0.66
CA LEU A 16 23.79 -13.65 1.83
C LEU A 16 22.25 -13.74 1.83
N TYR A 17 21.58 -12.73 1.26
CA TYR A 17 20.12 -12.61 1.26
C TYR A 17 19.48 -13.05 -0.07
N PHE A 18 20.13 -12.73 -1.19
CA PHE A 18 19.62 -13.02 -2.54
C PHE A 18 20.30 -14.22 -3.21
N GLY A 19 21.36 -14.75 -2.61
CA GLY A 19 22.25 -15.73 -3.25
C GLY A 19 23.16 -15.07 -4.29
N ALA A 20 24.08 -15.86 -4.85
CA ALA A 20 24.89 -15.45 -5.99
C ALA A 20 24.56 -16.34 -7.19
N HIS A 21 24.04 -15.74 -8.26
CA HIS A 21 23.81 -16.47 -9.50
C HIS A 21 25.17 -16.77 -10.16
N ALA A 22 25.40 -18.03 -10.57
CA ALA A 22 26.71 -18.50 -11.08
C ALA A 22 27.23 -17.70 -12.30
N LYS A 23 26.32 -17.08 -13.07
CA LYS A 23 26.64 -16.25 -14.24
C LYS A 23 27.16 -14.84 -13.88
N PHE A 24 27.10 -14.45 -12.61
CA PHE A 24 27.59 -13.14 -12.13
C PHE A 24 29.10 -13.14 -11.82
N LYS A 25 29.82 -14.24 -12.07
CA LYS A 25 31.25 -14.36 -11.73
C LYS A 25 32.23 -13.79 -12.75
N PHE A 26 31.79 -13.27 -13.90
CA PHE A 26 32.70 -12.72 -14.92
C PHE A 26 32.02 -11.61 -15.71
N LEU A 27 32.03 -10.41 -15.18
CA LEU A 27 32.19 -9.21 -15.99
C LEU A 27 33.38 -8.49 -15.36
N ASP A 28 34.57 -8.88 -15.83
CA ASP A 28 35.72 -7.99 -15.75
C ASP A 28 35.31 -6.70 -16.46
N ASP A 29 35.62 -5.58 -15.83
CA ASP A 29 35.38 -4.22 -16.32
C ASP A 29 35.85 -4.04 -17.77
N ASP A 30 34.93 -4.10 -18.74
CA ASP A 30 35.15 -3.58 -20.10
C ASP A 30 33.78 -3.31 -20.77
N GLU A 31 33.43 -2.02 -20.94
CA GLU A 31 32.64 -1.37 -22.02
C GLU A 31 31.32 -2.05 -22.47
N ASP A 32 30.14 -1.43 -22.59
CA ASP A 32 29.71 -0.06 -22.77
C ASP A 32 28.16 -0.06 -22.67
N ASP A 33 27.58 1.10 -22.38
CA ASP A 33 26.18 1.46 -22.61
C ASP A 33 25.06 0.48 -22.17
N HIS A 34 24.87 0.35 -20.87
CA HIS A 34 23.51 0.20 -20.32
C HIS A 34 23.22 1.39 -19.42
N ASN A 35 23.09 2.57 -20.03
CA ASN A 35 22.25 3.61 -19.47
C ASN A 35 20.81 3.06 -19.45
N LEU A 36 20.52 2.23 -18.44
CA LEU A 36 19.16 1.88 -18.04
C LEU A 36 18.55 3.17 -17.53
N GLN A 37 18.17 4.03 -18.47
CA GLN A 37 17.40 5.20 -18.19
C GLN A 37 16.14 4.68 -17.52
N PRO A 38 15.92 4.98 -16.21
CA PRO A 38 14.71 4.56 -15.56
C PRO A 38 13.54 5.11 -16.39
N PRO A 39 12.44 4.35 -16.52
CA PRO A 39 11.30 4.76 -17.32
C PRO A 39 10.96 6.22 -17.01
N THR A 40 10.95 7.06 -18.04
CA THR A 40 10.74 8.51 -17.91
C THR A 40 9.35 8.86 -17.42
N SER A 41 8.42 7.90 -17.49
CA SER A 41 7.09 7.97 -16.89
C SER A 41 7.01 7.09 -15.66
N VAL A 42 6.94 7.74 -14.50
CA VAL A 42 6.58 7.12 -13.23
C VAL A 42 5.06 7.29 -13.07
N VAL A 43 4.32 6.19 -13.02
CA VAL A 43 2.91 6.21 -12.66
C VAL A 43 2.81 6.00 -11.16
N GLU A 44 1.99 6.79 -10.47
CA GLU A 44 1.75 6.56 -9.04
C GLU A 44 1.20 5.14 -8.84
N GLN A 45 1.73 4.42 -7.84
CA GLN A 45 1.34 3.03 -7.58
C GLN A 45 -0.18 2.86 -7.35
N ARG A 46 -0.87 3.93 -6.94
CA ARG A 46 -2.34 3.98 -6.77
C ARG A 46 -3.09 4.05 -8.09
N ASP A 47 -2.49 4.63 -9.12
CA ASP A 47 -3.07 4.74 -10.46
C ASP A 47 -2.71 3.53 -11.33
N ALA A 48 -1.61 2.82 -11.01
CA ALA A 48 -1.27 1.53 -11.60
C ALA A 48 -2.36 0.47 -11.33
N ASP A 49 -2.96 0.53 -10.15
CA ASP A 49 -4.12 -0.25 -9.77
C ASP A 49 -5.38 0.15 -10.56
N LEU A 50 -5.58 1.45 -10.86
CA LEU A 50 -6.72 1.90 -11.69
C LEU A 50 -6.66 1.31 -13.11
N ILE A 51 -5.45 1.12 -13.65
CA ILE A 51 -5.20 0.46 -14.94
C ILE A 51 -5.47 -1.04 -14.83
N TYR A 52 -5.13 -1.68 -13.70
CA TYR A 52 -5.34 -3.11 -13.44
C TYR A 52 -6.80 -3.48 -13.07
N PHE A 53 -7.52 -2.59 -12.39
CA PHE A 53 -8.90 -2.79 -11.93
C PHE A 53 -9.95 -2.71 -13.05
N LEU A 54 -9.62 -2.17 -14.22
CA LEU A 54 -10.43 -2.31 -15.43
C LEU A 54 -10.68 -3.79 -15.80
N GLU A 55 -9.82 -4.71 -15.36
CA GLU A 55 -9.83 -6.09 -15.84
C GLU A 55 -10.19 -7.14 -14.77
N LYS A 56 -10.07 -6.86 -13.46
CA LYS A 56 -10.17 -7.93 -12.45
C LYS A 56 -10.84 -7.54 -11.14
N LYS A 57 -12.07 -8.02 -10.98
CA LYS A 57 -12.95 -7.87 -9.80
C LYS A 57 -12.39 -8.58 -8.54
N MET A 58 -11.51 -7.86 -7.84
CA MET A 58 -11.32 -7.63 -6.39
C MET A 58 -11.55 -8.72 -5.30
N LEU A 59 -10.55 -8.85 -4.39
CA LEU A 59 -10.69 -9.27 -2.96
C LEU A 59 -9.44 -8.91 -2.11
N CYS A 60 -9.57 -8.32 -0.90
CA CYS A 60 -8.59 -8.46 0.22
C CYS A 60 -9.07 -7.93 1.61
N CYS A 61 -8.29 -8.23 2.67
CA CYS A 61 -8.61 -8.35 4.12
C CYS A 61 -8.37 -7.09 5.02
N VAL A 62 -8.80 -7.17 6.29
CA VAL A 62 -9.21 -6.09 7.24
C VAL A 62 -8.21 -5.75 8.37
N GLY A 63 -8.25 -4.50 8.86
CA GLY A 63 -7.89 -3.99 10.22
C GLY A 63 -7.66 -2.46 10.18
N PRO A 64 -7.80 -1.58 11.22
CA PRO A 64 -8.16 -1.66 12.68
C PRO A 64 -9.67 -1.53 13.03
N THR A 65 -10.04 -1.58 14.32
CA THR A 65 -11.44 -1.57 14.85
C THR A 65 -12.34 -0.53 14.21
N GLN A 66 -11.87 0.70 13.99
CA GLN A 66 -12.63 1.76 13.33
C GLN A 66 -12.89 1.47 11.83
N VAL A 67 -11.87 0.98 11.11
CA VAL A 67 -12.03 0.55 9.71
C VAL A 67 -13.00 -0.62 9.63
N THR A 68 -12.90 -1.59 10.54
CA THR A 68 -13.83 -2.72 10.63
C THR A 68 -15.26 -2.26 10.91
N THR A 69 -15.46 -1.34 11.85
CA THR A 69 -16.78 -0.77 12.16
C THR A 69 -17.36 -0.05 10.94
N PHE A 70 -16.56 0.72 10.21
CA PHE A 70 -17.00 1.38 8.99
C PHE A 70 -17.39 0.36 7.90
N GLU A 71 -16.55 -0.65 7.67
CA GLU A 71 -16.81 -1.65 6.63
C GLU A 71 -18.05 -2.51 6.90
N ILE A 72 -18.35 -2.80 8.17
CA ILE A 72 -19.56 -3.52 8.59
C ILE A 72 -20.82 -2.70 8.33
N HIS A 73 -20.79 -1.39 8.58
CA HIS A 73 -21.99 -0.54 8.52
C HIS A 73 -22.22 0.12 7.16
N TYR A 74 -21.16 0.42 6.40
CA TYR A 74 -21.23 1.28 5.21
C TYR A 74 -20.59 0.68 3.95
N GLY A 75 -19.99 -0.52 4.07
CA GLY A 75 -19.43 -1.26 2.93
C GLY A 75 -17.90 -1.28 2.88
N LYS A 76 -17.35 -2.22 2.10
CA LYS A 76 -15.89 -2.47 2.03
C LYS A 76 -15.15 -1.26 1.48
N LEU A 77 -14.05 -0.87 2.13
CA LEU A 77 -13.23 0.27 1.71
C LEU A 77 -12.53 0.04 0.36
N ALA A 78 -12.31 -1.23 0.00
CA ALA A 78 -11.49 -1.64 -1.13
C ALA A 78 -10.04 -1.16 -1.07
N GLN A 79 -9.21 -1.65 -2.00
CA GLN A 79 -7.78 -1.28 -2.07
C GLN A 79 -7.59 0.24 -2.20
N TYR A 80 -8.49 0.91 -2.94
CA TYR A 80 -8.48 2.35 -3.07
C TYR A 80 -8.83 3.06 -1.76
N GLY A 81 -9.87 2.63 -1.04
CA GLY A 81 -10.29 3.27 0.21
C GLY A 81 -9.27 3.09 1.34
N MET A 82 -8.38 2.09 1.28
CA MET A 82 -7.26 1.99 2.21
C MET A 82 -6.34 3.21 2.20
N LYS A 83 -6.40 4.08 1.18
CA LYS A 83 -5.73 5.39 1.20
C LYS A 83 -6.15 6.27 2.38
N HIS A 84 -7.34 6.04 2.92
CA HIS A 84 -7.90 6.78 4.06
C HIS A 84 -7.59 6.14 5.42
N VAL A 85 -6.85 5.03 5.49
CA VAL A 85 -6.46 4.39 6.76
C VAL A 85 -5.73 5.36 7.69
N LEU A 86 -4.96 6.30 7.15
CA LEU A 86 -4.35 7.37 7.94
C LEU A 86 -5.40 8.26 8.64
N SER A 87 -6.51 8.57 7.98
CA SER A 87 -7.60 9.33 8.58
C SER A 87 -8.25 8.56 9.73
N PHE A 88 -8.48 7.26 9.57
CA PHE A 88 -8.99 6.40 10.66
C PHE A 88 -7.99 6.32 11.82
N ALA A 89 -6.68 6.23 11.54
CA ALA A 89 -5.66 6.27 12.59
C ALA A 89 -5.67 7.59 13.36
N ASN A 90 -5.88 8.72 12.69
CA ASN A 90 -6.00 10.02 13.35
C ASN A 90 -7.26 10.13 14.22
N ILE A 91 -8.40 9.55 13.77
CA ILE A 91 -9.63 9.46 14.57
C ILE A 91 -9.38 8.63 15.84
N CYS A 92 -8.69 7.48 15.72
CA CYS A 92 -8.25 6.69 16.88
C CYS A 92 -7.35 7.48 17.83
N ASN A 93 -6.32 8.14 17.29
CA ASN A 93 -5.33 8.89 18.09
C ASN A 93 -5.96 10.11 18.80
N ALA A 94 -7.04 10.67 18.25
CA ALA A 94 -7.85 11.72 18.87
C ALA A 94 -8.78 11.21 19.99
N GLY A 95 -8.82 9.91 20.26
CA GLY A 95 -9.66 9.32 21.30
C GLY A 95 -11.15 9.27 20.96
N ILE A 96 -11.51 9.40 19.68
CA ILE A 96 -12.90 9.32 19.23
C ILE A 96 -13.41 7.88 19.38
N ARG A 97 -14.53 7.72 20.08
CA ARG A 97 -15.14 6.39 20.29
C ARG A 97 -15.83 5.91 19.01
N THR A 98 -15.94 4.60 18.88
CA THR A 98 -16.59 3.93 17.73
C THR A 98 -18.03 4.41 17.53
N GLU A 99 -18.77 4.68 18.60
CA GLU A 99 -20.14 5.19 18.56
C GLU A 99 -20.26 6.52 17.81
N GLN A 100 -19.40 7.49 18.15
CA GLN A 100 -19.39 8.82 17.54
C GLN A 100 -18.97 8.75 16.07
N MET A 101 -18.08 7.81 15.75
CA MET A 101 -17.67 7.56 14.38
C MET A 101 -18.81 6.94 13.56
N VAL A 102 -19.58 6.00 14.12
CA VAL A 102 -20.76 5.41 13.47
C VAL A 102 -21.82 6.47 13.23
N GLU A 103 -22.11 7.32 14.20
CA GLU A 103 -23.08 8.42 14.06
C GLU A 103 -22.69 9.38 12.93
N ALA A 104 -21.45 9.88 12.94
CA ALA A 104 -20.95 10.76 11.88
C ALA A 104 -20.92 10.06 10.51
N SER A 105 -20.62 8.77 10.46
CA SER A 105 -20.63 7.99 9.22
C SER A 105 -22.06 7.77 8.71
N ALA A 106 -23.03 7.59 9.60
CA ALA A 106 -24.45 7.48 9.24
C ALA A 106 -24.95 8.77 8.60
N GLU A 107 -24.59 9.93 9.16
CA GLU A 107 -24.92 11.23 8.59
C GLU A 107 -24.27 11.43 7.22
N ALA A 108 -22.98 11.08 7.09
CA ALA A 108 -22.25 11.21 5.83
C ALA A 108 -22.77 10.27 4.72
N CYS A 109 -23.19 9.05 5.08
CA CYS A 109 -23.68 8.05 4.14
C CYS A 109 -25.19 8.12 3.89
N ALA A 110 -25.95 8.96 4.61
CA ALA A 110 -27.41 9.06 4.50
C ALA A 110 -27.91 9.43 3.09
N GLY A 111 -27.08 10.06 2.25
CA GLY A 111 -27.41 10.44 0.88
C GLY A 111 -26.92 9.48 -0.21
N ILE A 112 -26.16 8.45 0.14
CA ILE A 112 -25.59 7.51 -0.84
C ILE A 112 -26.68 6.51 -1.22
N HIS A 113 -27.36 6.79 -2.33
CA HIS A 113 -28.21 5.81 -2.98
C HIS A 113 -27.29 4.69 -3.48
N SER A 114 -27.41 3.51 -2.90
CA SER A 114 -26.78 2.28 -3.40
C SER A 114 -27.30 2.02 -4.82
N ASN A 115 -26.64 2.58 -5.83
CA ASN A 115 -26.81 2.13 -7.20
C ASN A 115 -26.15 0.75 -7.29
N HIS A 116 -27.01 -0.27 -7.22
CA HIS A 116 -26.70 -1.67 -7.40
C HIS A 116 -26.08 -1.94 -8.77
#